data_AF-A0A442JQA5-F1
#
_entry.id   AF-A0A442JQA5-F1
#
_cell.length_a   1.000
_cell.length_b   1.000
_cell.length_c   1.000
_cell.angle_alpha   90.00
_cell.angle_beta   90.00
_cell.angle_gamma   90.00
#
_symmetry.space_group_name_H-M   'P 1'
#
loop_
_entity.id
_entity.type
_entity.pdbx_description
1 polymer ?
#
loop_
_entity_poly.entity_id
_entity_poly.type
_entity_poly.pdbx_seq_one_letter_code
_entity_poly.pdbx_strand_id
1 'polypeptide(L)'
;MGRQGCSGDLGPPVRLHRWGNHVSPRSYSRRMDCQRERFPKTGCLSAGQLARQEPVCPERRAPVSQPRFVLDTEVMSAREMEESHYYQHFMRPYGMYWHAGTNIMSPNGDTVKFSVHRSFDAGPLDPSLVDRLTWLRPHIARACTLTARLRFAQLHAAVEVLNSVGLPAAALRDGRLTLANSLFEKLMPGVAQDRRSRLTFQQASADKRWASILDKPATFRNGTFPIASTEECPMIIVHVLPVAGAGRDIFPVADSLIIFASSETSQKIAPEILLSLFDFTPAEISITNSILSGASLEEIARARRVSIDTVRVQLKAIFAKTGTHRQTELVKLLGGVASASNIIDRVPSDERRSH
;
A
#
# COMPACT_ATOMS: atom_id res chain seq x y z
N MET A 1 -20.25 -46.98 -51.02
CA MET A 1 -21.64 -46.81 -51.50
C MET A 1 -22.52 -46.69 -50.25
N GLY A 2 -23.35 -45.69 -49.99
CA GLY A 2 -23.70 -44.45 -50.68
C GLY A 2 -24.19 -43.44 -49.63
N ARG A 3 -24.02 -42.16 -49.95
CA ARG A 3 -24.40 -41.00 -49.14
C ARG A 3 -25.88 -40.65 -49.33
N GLN A 4 -26.55 -40.28 -48.25
CA GLN A 4 -27.69 -39.34 -48.19
C GLN A 4 -27.48 -38.55 -46.87
N GLY A 5 -27.43 -37.22 -46.77
CA GLY A 5 -27.89 -36.18 -47.68
C GLY A 5 -28.96 -35.32 -46.99
N CYS A 6 -28.67 -34.73 -45.82
CA CYS A 6 -29.52 -33.72 -45.19
C CYS A 6 -28.78 -32.38 -45.16
N SER A 7 -29.18 -31.52 -46.09
CA SER A 7 -28.85 -30.10 -46.22
C SER A 7 -29.63 -29.27 -45.20
N GLY A 8 -28.93 -28.47 -44.40
CA GLY A 8 -29.50 -27.41 -43.57
C GLY A 8 -28.49 -26.26 -43.46
N ASP A 9 -28.90 -25.09 -43.91
CA ASP A 9 -28.13 -23.85 -44.13
C ASP A 9 -27.03 -23.53 -43.09
N LEU A 10 -25.79 -23.53 -43.56
CA LEU A 10 -24.66 -22.85 -42.91
C LEU A 10 -24.55 -21.43 -43.50
N GLY A 11 -24.78 -20.43 -42.65
CA GLY A 11 -24.51 -19.02 -42.97
C GLY A 11 -23.04 -18.77 -43.36
N PRO A 12 -22.74 -17.65 -44.04
CA PRO A 12 -21.48 -17.46 -44.75
C PRO A 12 -20.28 -17.35 -43.78
N PRO A 13 -19.08 -17.80 -44.21
CA PRO A 13 -17.90 -17.83 -43.35
C PRO A 13 -17.37 -16.41 -43.11
N VAL A 14 -17.22 -16.03 -41.84
CA VAL A 14 -16.56 -14.79 -41.47
C VAL A 14 -15.06 -14.93 -41.75
N ARG A 15 -14.57 -14.16 -42.73
CA ARG A 15 -13.15 -14.07 -43.10
C ARG A 15 -12.33 -13.48 -41.96
N LEU A 16 -11.34 -14.24 -41.50
CA LEU A 16 -10.22 -13.73 -40.72
C LEU A 16 -9.27 -12.95 -41.64
N HIS A 17 -9.34 -11.62 -41.62
CA HIS A 17 -8.31 -10.77 -42.21
C HIS A 17 -7.34 -10.28 -41.12
N ARG A 18 -6.12 -10.81 -41.18
CA ARG A 18 -4.89 -10.22 -40.61
C ARG A 18 -4.77 -8.77 -41.09
N TRP A 19 -4.61 -7.82 -40.18
CA TRP A 19 -4.13 -6.48 -40.49
C TRP A 19 -2.97 -6.11 -39.57
N GLY A 20 -1.78 -6.09 -40.16
CA GLY A 20 -0.59 -5.44 -39.62
C GLY A 20 -0.56 -3.96 -40.01
N ASN A 21 -0.04 -3.17 -39.07
CA ASN A 21 0.70 -1.91 -39.21
C ASN A 21 0.52 -1.09 -40.50
N HIS A 22 -0.34 -0.07 -40.45
CA HIS A 22 0.05 1.35 -40.42
C HIS A 22 -1.17 2.23 -40.72
N VAL A 23 -1.39 3.26 -39.90
CA VAL A 23 -1.64 4.69 -40.25
C VAL A 23 -2.49 5.40 -39.18
N SER A 24 -1.89 6.48 -38.64
CA SER A 24 -2.48 7.71 -38.08
C SER A 24 -3.26 7.70 -36.74
N PRO A 25 -2.76 8.43 -35.70
CA PRO A 25 -3.36 8.48 -34.37
C PRO A 25 -4.29 9.70 -34.21
N ARG A 26 -5.50 9.67 -34.79
CA ARG A 26 -6.55 10.65 -34.46
C ARG A 26 -7.93 10.05 -34.67
N SER A 27 -8.44 9.32 -33.67
CA SER A 27 -9.91 9.11 -33.43
C SER A 27 -10.24 7.96 -32.45
N TYR A 28 -9.42 7.69 -31.42
CA TYR A 28 -9.82 6.76 -30.35
C TYR A 28 -9.40 7.27 -28.96
N SER A 29 -10.10 8.30 -28.48
CA SER A 29 -10.08 8.72 -27.09
C SER A 29 -11.48 9.09 -26.61
N ARG A 30 -12.37 8.10 -26.53
CA ARG A 30 -13.46 8.12 -25.55
C ARG A 30 -13.30 6.90 -24.66
N ARG A 31 -12.24 6.91 -23.86
CA ARG A 31 -12.24 6.17 -22.59
C ARG A 31 -13.36 6.79 -21.76
N MET A 32 -14.24 5.95 -21.22
CA MET A 32 -15.14 6.35 -20.14
C MET A 32 -14.31 6.84 -18.97
N ASP A 33 -14.11 8.15 -18.86
CA ASP A 33 -13.84 8.86 -17.61
C ASP A 33 -15.08 8.72 -16.72
N CYS A 34 -15.26 7.51 -16.18
CA CYS A 34 -16.29 7.24 -15.20
C CYS A 34 -15.73 7.54 -13.81
N GLN A 35 -16.41 8.43 -13.09
CA GLN A 35 -16.35 8.64 -11.63
C GLN A 35 -15.52 9.78 -11.01
N ARG A 36 -15.28 10.91 -11.68
CA ARG A 36 -14.80 12.11 -10.95
C ARG A 36 -15.51 13.44 -11.19
N GLU A 37 -16.28 13.59 -12.27
CA GLU A 37 -16.80 14.92 -12.64
C GLU A 37 -18.26 15.20 -12.25
N ARG A 38 -19.00 14.23 -11.69
CA ARG A 38 -20.44 14.40 -11.35
C ARG A 38 -20.78 14.47 -9.86
N PHE A 39 -19.79 14.54 -8.98
CA PHE A 39 -20.05 14.81 -7.56
C PHE A 39 -19.65 16.25 -7.24
N PRO A 40 -20.60 17.16 -6.92
CA PRO A 40 -20.27 18.53 -6.55
C PRO A 40 -19.45 18.53 -5.23
N LYS A 41 -18.38 19.32 -5.21
CA LYS A 41 -17.43 19.43 -4.07
C LYS A 41 -17.86 20.43 -2.98
N THR A 42 -19.06 21.02 -3.08
CA THR A 42 -19.50 22.11 -2.21
C THR A 42 -20.67 21.67 -1.33
N GLY A 43 -20.45 21.58 -0.02
CA GLY A 43 -21.50 21.57 1.02
C GLY A 43 -22.44 20.35 1.10
N CYS A 44 -22.38 19.41 0.16
CA CYS A 44 -23.27 18.24 0.17
C CYS A 44 -22.72 17.12 1.05
N LEU A 45 -23.55 16.65 1.99
CA LEU A 45 -23.40 15.35 2.63
C LEU A 45 -23.15 14.29 1.55
N SER A 46 -22.14 13.44 1.75
CA SER A 46 -21.90 12.28 0.87
C SER A 46 -23.15 11.39 0.82
N ALA A 47 -23.30 10.58 -0.24
CA ALA A 47 -24.40 9.61 -0.37
C ALA A 47 -24.60 8.78 0.92
N GLY A 48 -23.49 8.37 1.54
CA GLY A 48 -23.48 7.62 2.79
C GLY A 48 -23.80 8.43 4.05
N GLN A 49 -23.77 9.77 4.00
CA GLN A 49 -24.23 10.65 5.08
C GLN A 49 -25.73 10.95 4.95
N LEU A 50 -26.23 11.20 3.74
CA LEU A 50 -27.68 11.34 3.47
C LEU A 50 -28.44 10.06 3.83
N ALA A 51 -27.94 8.89 3.41
CA ALA A 51 -28.55 7.60 3.75
C ALA A 51 -28.50 7.26 5.25
N ARG A 52 -27.64 7.92 6.04
CA ARG A 52 -27.54 7.74 7.50
C ARG A 52 -28.45 8.68 8.29
N GLN A 53 -28.91 9.77 7.68
CA GLN A 53 -29.79 10.75 8.30
C GLN A 53 -31.27 10.41 8.14
N GLU A 54 -31.63 9.53 7.19
CA GLU A 54 -33.00 9.02 7.11
C GLU A 54 -33.27 8.01 8.25
N PRO A 55 -34.46 8.07 8.89
CA PRO A 55 -34.85 7.09 9.89
C PRO A 55 -35.00 5.71 9.23
N VAL A 56 -33.96 4.88 9.38
CA VAL A 56 -33.98 3.48 8.96
C VAL A 56 -34.67 2.67 10.07
N CYS A 57 -35.88 2.16 9.81
CA CYS A 57 -36.57 1.26 10.75
C CYS A 57 -35.64 0.13 11.22
N PRO A 58 -35.68 -0.28 12.51
CA PRO A 58 -34.79 -1.30 13.07
C PRO A 58 -34.81 -2.65 12.32
N GLU A 59 -35.98 -3.03 11.80
CA GLU A 59 -36.17 -4.23 10.97
C GLU A 59 -35.37 -4.17 9.65
N ARG A 60 -35.04 -2.98 9.15
CA ARG A 60 -34.23 -2.74 7.93
C ARG A 60 -32.73 -2.94 8.15
N ARG A 61 -32.28 -3.05 9.42
CA ARG A 61 -30.92 -3.49 9.78
C ARG A 61 -30.83 -4.99 10.05
N ALA A 62 -31.95 -5.71 10.02
CA ALA A 62 -31.94 -7.14 10.22
C ALA A 62 -31.07 -7.79 9.12
N PRO A 63 -30.10 -8.64 9.47
CA PRO A 63 -29.34 -9.36 8.47
C PRO A 63 -30.32 -10.17 7.64
N VAL A 64 -30.33 -9.93 6.32
CA VAL A 64 -31.04 -10.83 5.41
C VAL A 64 -30.46 -12.22 5.67
N SER A 65 -31.31 -13.12 6.16
CA SER A 65 -30.90 -14.42 6.71
C SER A 65 -30.14 -15.26 5.68
N GLN A 66 -30.32 -14.96 4.40
CA GLN A 66 -29.61 -15.60 3.30
C GLN A 66 -28.82 -14.59 2.44
N PRO A 67 -27.57 -14.94 2.08
CA PRO A 67 -26.76 -14.13 1.19
C PRO A 67 -27.34 -14.06 -0.25
N ARG A 68 -28.11 -13.00 -0.56
CA ARG A 68 -28.69 -12.75 -1.88
C ARG A 68 -28.66 -11.28 -2.30
N PHE A 69 -29.07 -11.00 -3.53
CA PHE A 69 -29.47 -9.65 -3.92
C PHE A 69 -30.89 -9.37 -3.42
N VAL A 70 -31.10 -8.15 -2.95
CA VAL A 70 -32.35 -7.68 -2.35
C VAL A 70 -32.76 -6.43 -3.10
N LEU A 71 -34.02 -6.37 -3.53
CA LEU A 71 -34.58 -5.17 -4.13
C LEU A 71 -34.79 -4.10 -3.06
N ASP A 72 -34.64 -2.84 -3.46
CA ASP A 72 -35.03 -1.71 -2.64
C ASP A 72 -36.50 -1.77 -2.20
N THR A 73 -37.39 -2.21 -3.09
CA THR A 73 -38.83 -2.38 -2.81
C THR A 73 -39.15 -3.46 -1.77
N GLU A 74 -38.24 -4.40 -1.53
CA GLU A 74 -38.37 -5.40 -0.44
C GLU A 74 -38.01 -4.81 0.93
N VAL A 75 -37.28 -3.69 0.95
CA VAL A 75 -36.80 -3.02 2.17
C VAL A 75 -37.59 -1.74 2.47
N MET A 76 -38.09 -1.08 1.43
CA MET A 76 -38.84 0.18 1.51
C MET A 76 -39.95 0.19 0.47
N SER A 77 -41.18 0.49 0.89
CA SER A 77 -42.32 0.53 -0.02
C SER A 77 -42.18 1.67 -1.05
N ALA A 78 -42.83 1.54 -2.20
CA ALA A 78 -42.80 2.57 -3.25
C ALA A 78 -43.23 3.95 -2.74
N ARG A 79 -44.24 4.01 -1.86
CA ARG A 79 -44.69 5.24 -1.22
C ARG A 79 -43.61 5.87 -0.34
N GLU A 80 -42.90 5.07 0.46
CA GLU A 80 -41.79 5.56 1.27
C GLU A 80 -40.61 6.04 0.40
N MET A 81 -40.38 5.41 -0.76
CA MET A 81 -39.39 5.89 -1.75
C MET A 81 -39.81 7.22 -2.39
N GLU A 82 -41.10 7.42 -2.63
CA GLU A 82 -41.64 8.68 -3.16
C GLU A 82 -41.51 9.83 -2.15
N GLU A 83 -41.75 9.55 -0.86
CA GLU A 83 -41.66 10.52 0.24
C GLU A 83 -40.20 10.75 0.72
N SER A 84 -39.26 9.86 0.34
CA SER A 84 -37.84 9.94 0.74
C SER A 84 -37.08 11.05 0.01
N HIS A 85 -36.50 11.95 0.81
CA HIS A 85 -35.61 12.99 0.28
C HIS A 85 -34.37 12.39 -0.39
N TYR A 86 -33.83 11.29 0.13
CA TYR A 86 -32.72 10.57 -0.49
C TYR A 86 -33.07 10.05 -1.88
N TYR A 87 -34.25 9.47 -2.08
CA TYR A 87 -34.64 8.98 -3.40
C TYR A 87 -34.96 10.10 -4.38
N GLN A 88 -35.73 11.11 -3.95
CA GLN A 88 -36.16 12.19 -4.85
C GLN A 88 -35.03 13.15 -5.23
N HIS A 89 -34.21 13.56 -4.27
CA HIS A 89 -33.22 14.62 -4.50
C HIS A 89 -31.80 14.11 -4.73
N PHE A 90 -31.50 12.86 -4.37
CA PHE A 90 -30.19 12.25 -4.62
C PHE A 90 -30.27 11.12 -5.66
N MET A 91 -31.03 10.06 -5.45
CA MET A 91 -30.99 8.89 -6.35
C MET A 91 -31.58 9.18 -7.74
N ARG A 92 -32.72 9.88 -7.81
CA ARG A 92 -33.44 10.16 -9.07
C ARG A 92 -32.62 11.00 -10.06
N PRO A 93 -32.02 12.14 -9.67
CA PRO A 93 -31.23 12.98 -10.61
C PRO A 93 -30.02 12.26 -11.21
N TYR A 94 -29.47 11.26 -10.53
CA TYR A 94 -28.35 10.46 -11.03
C TYR A 94 -28.80 9.20 -11.80
N GLY A 95 -30.10 8.99 -12.00
CA GLY A 95 -30.65 7.83 -12.70
C GLY A 95 -30.45 6.52 -11.92
N MET A 96 -30.40 6.59 -10.60
CA MET A 96 -30.07 5.46 -9.71
C MET A 96 -31.25 4.95 -8.88
N TYR A 97 -32.48 5.33 -9.25
CA TYR A 97 -33.69 5.15 -8.45
C TYR A 97 -33.96 3.68 -8.06
N TRP A 98 -34.29 2.84 -9.04
CA TRP A 98 -34.59 1.44 -8.80
C TRP A 98 -33.29 0.65 -8.67
N HIS A 99 -33.16 -0.17 -7.63
CA HIS A 99 -31.94 -0.96 -7.49
C HIS A 99 -32.10 -2.28 -6.72
N ALA A 100 -31.22 -3.21 -7.06
CA ALA A 100 -30.97 -4.40 -6.26
C ALA A 100 -29.56 -4.33 -5.68
N GLY A 101 -29.42 -4.63 -4.39
CA GLY A 101 -28.16 -4.56 -3.68
C GLY A 101 -27.82 -5.84 -2.93
N THR A 102 -26.53 -6.08 -2.72
CA THR A 102 -26.05 -7.09 -1.78
C THR A 102 -24.82 -6.58 -1.04
N ASN A 103 -24.64 -7.05 0.19
CA ASN A 103 -23.46 -6.79 0.98
C ASN A 103 -22.55 -8.02 0.96
N ILE A 104 -21.27 -7.79 0.71
CA ILE A 104 -20.21 -8.79 0.73
C ILE A 104 -19.23 -8.38 1.82
N MET A 105 -19.14 -9.21 2.86
CA MET A 105 -18.15 -9.02 3.91
C MET A 105 -16.81 -9.56 3.46
N SER A 106 -15.79 -8.73 3.55
CA SER A 106 -14.40 -9.09 3.41
C SER A 106 -13.92 -9.80 4.69
N PRO A 107 -12.94 -10.73 4.60
CA PRO A 107 -12.29 -11.30 5.78
C PRO A 107 -11.70 -10.26 6.74
N ASN A 108 -11.37 -9.07 6.23
CA ASN A 108 -10.72 -8.00 7.01
C ASN A 108 -11.74 -7.09 7.73
N GLY A 109 -13.01 -7.49 7.79
CA GLY A 109 -14.09 -6.73 8.44
C GLY A 109 -14.75 -5.67 7.56
N ASP A 110 -14.24 -5.42 6.36
CA ASP A 110 -14.87 -4.51 5.40
C ASP A 110 -16.18 -5.06 4.86
N THR A 111 -17.13 -4.16 4.60
CA THR A 111 -18.36 -4.51 3.89
C THR A 111 -18.40 -3.77 2.56
N VAL A 112 -18.42 -4.53 1.47
CA VAL A 112 -18.61 -3.99 0.13
C VAL A 112 -20.07 -4.13 -0.25
N LYS A 113 -20.71 -3.00 -0.57
CA LYS A 113 -22.04 -2.98 -1.15
C LYS A 113 -21.91 -3.04 -2.67
N PHE A 114 -22.47 -4.07 -3.28
CA PHE A 114 -22.63 -4.16 -4.73
C PHE A 114 -24.08 -3.87 -5.06
N SER A 115 -24.33 -2.89 -5.92
CA SER A 115 -25.69 -2.51 -6.33
C SER A 115 -25.78 -2.28 -7.83
N VAL A 116 -26.88 -2.76 -8.40
CA VAL A 116 -27.25 -2.54 -9.80
C VAL A 116 -28.43 -1.58 -9.80
N HIS A 117 -28.29 -0.48 -10.53
CA HIS A 117 -29.25 0.62 -10.54
C HIS A 117 -29.91 0.79 -11.91
N ARG A 118 -31.15 1.30 -11.91
CA ARG A 118 -31.90 1.78 -13.07
C ARG A 118 -32.52 3.14 -12.77
N SER A 119 -32.72 3.93 -13.83
CA SER A 119 -33.42 5.21 -13.73
C SER A 119 -34.89 5.01 -13.36
N PHE A 120 -35.50 6.04 -12.79
CA PHE A 120 -36.93 6.02 -12.45
C PHE A 120 -37.80 5.64 -13.66
N ASP A 121 -37.56 6.27 -14.82
CA ASP A 121 -38.35 6.08 -16.04
C ASP A 121 -38.20 4.68 -16.65
N ALA A 122 -37.13 3.96 -16.33
CA ALA A 122 -36.89 2.60 -16.80
C ALA A 122 -37.69 1.54 -16.01
N GLY A 123 -38.36 1.95 -14.92
CA GLY A 123 -39.16 1.09 -14.06
C GLY A 123 -38.34 0.14 -13.17
N PRO A 124 -39.03 -0.60 -12.27
CA PRO A 124 -38.39 -1.52 -11.34
C PRO A 124 -37.52 -2.60 -12.00
N LEU A 125 -36.61 -3.19 -11.22
CA LEU A 125 -35.86 -4.36 -11.67
C LEU A 125 -36.77 -5.60 -11.70
N ASP A 126 -36.64 -6.38 -12.76
CA ASP A 126 -37.35 -7.66 -12.90
C ASP A 126 -36.83 -8.66 -11.84
N PRO A 127 -37.72 -9.36 -11.09
CA PRO A 127 -37.31 -10.39 -10.13
C PRO A 127 -36.39 -11.46 -10.71
N SER A 128 -36.58 -11.85 -11.98
CA SER A 128 -35.74 -12.84 -12.65
C SER A 128 -34.29 -12.36 -12.86
N LEU A 129 -34.06 -11.05 -12.93
CA LEU A 129 -32.71 -10.46 -12.94
C LEU A 129 -32.07 -10.57 -11.56
N VAL A 130 -32.85 -10.38 -10.49
CA VAL A 130 -32.39 -10.51 -9.09
C VAL A 130 -31.94 -11.94 -8.80
N ASP A 131 -32.64 -12.95 -9.33
CA ASP A 131 -32.24 -14.35 -9.22
C ASP A 131 -30.89 -14.62 -9.91
N ARG A 132 -30.70 -14.09 -11.12
CA ARG A 132 -29.43 -14.20 -11.85
C ARG A 132 -28.28 -13.50 -11.10
N LEU A 133 -28.53 -12.31 -10.55
CA LEU A 133 -27.55 -11.60 -9.73
C LEU A 133 -27.22 -12.37 -8.45
N THR A 134 -28.23 -12.97 -7.82
CA THR A 134 -28.07 -13.83 -6.64
C THR A 134 -27.23 -15.06 -6.95
N TRP A 135 -27.42 -15.70 -8.11
CA TRP A 135 -26.57 -16.78 -8.57
C TRP A 135 -25.11 -16.35 -8.79
N LEU A 136 -24.88 -15.13 -9.29
CA LEU A 136 -23.54 -14.59 -9.49
C LEU A 136 -22.86 -14.17 -8.17
N ARG A 137 -23.64 -13.81 -7.15
CA ARG A 137 -23.16 -13.33 -5.85
C ARG A 137 -22.00 -14.15 -5.24
N PRO A 138 -22.05 -15.50 -5.14
CA PRO A 138 -20.94 -16.28 -4.60
C PRO A 138 -19.65 -16.15 -5.42
N HIS A 139 -19.73 -15.94 -6.73
CA HIS A 139 -18.57 -15.69 -7.57
C HIS A 139 -17.96 -14.31 -7.30
N ILE A 140 -18.80 -13.28 -7.13
CA ILE A 140 -18.35 -11.93 -6.74
C ILE A 140 -17.68 -12.00 -5.37
N ALA A 141 -18.29 -12.64 -4.38
CA ALA A 141 -17.73 -12.79 -3.05
C ALA A 141 -16.36 -13.48 -3.08
N ARG A 142 -16.20 -14.56 -3.86
CA ARG A 142 -14.90 -15.22 -4.05
C ARG A 142 -13.87 -14.29 -4.69
N ALA A 143 -14.24 -13.55 -5.73
CA ALA A 143 -13.35 -12.59 -6.37
C ALA A 143 -12.88 -11.49 -5.40
N CYS A 144 -13.79 -10.98 -4.55
CA CYS A 144 -13.50 -10.03 -3.49
C CYS A 144 -12.48 -10.60 -2.48
N THR A 145 -12.70 -11.82 -2.00
CA THR A 145 -11.78 -12.51 -1.08
C THR A 145 -10.40 -12.73 -1.71
N LEU A 146 -10.33 -13.19 -2.96
CA LEU A 146 -9.07 -13.41 -3.68
C LEU A 146 -8.30 -12.09 -3.87
N THR A 147 -9.00 -11.02 -4.23
CA THR A 147 -8.40 -9.69 -4.39
C THR A 147 -7.81 -9.19 -3.07
N ALA A 148 -8.56 -9.30 -1.96
CA ALA A 148 -8.08 -8.90 -0.64
C ALA A 148 -6.82 -9.68 -0.21
N ARG A 149 -6.80 -11.01 -0.45
CA ARG A 149 -5.63 -11.86 -0.15
C ARG A 149 -4.42 -11.49 -0.99
N LEU A 150 -4.60 -11.24 -2.29
CA LEU A 150 -3.51 -10.83 -3.17
C LEU A 150 -2.93 -9.49 -2.74
N ARG A 151 -3.77 -8.51 -2.39
CA ARG A 151 -3.32 -7.21 -1.88
C ARG A 151 -2.54 -7.34 -0.58
N PHE A 152 -3.02 -8.18 0.34
CA PHE A 152 -2.30 -8.46 1.59
C PHE A 152 -0.94 -9.08 1.32
N ALA A 153 -0.86 -10.08 0.44
CA ALA A 153 0.41 -10.71 0.06
C ALA A 153 1.40 -9.71 -0.58
N GLN A 154 0.90 -8.80 -1.44
CA GLN A 154 1.73 -7.74 -2.04
C GLN A 154 2.28 -6.76 -0.98
N LEU A 155 1.45 -6.35 -0.04
CA LEU A 155 1.85 -5.45 1.04
C LEU A 155 2.86 -6.14 1.98
N HIS A 156 2.61 -7.40 2.34
CA HIS A 156 3.52 -8.21 3.14
C HIS A 156 4.88 -8.34 2.46
N ALA A 157 4.92 -8.67 1.17
CA ALA A 157 6.16 -8.74 0.41
C ALA A 157 6.91 -7.40 0.41
N ALA A 158 6.22 -6.26 0.27
CA ALA A 158 6.86 -4.95 0.34
C ALA A 158 7.47 -4.64 1.71
N VAL A 159 6.78 -4.99 2.80
CA VAL A 159 7.26 -4.83 4.18
C VAL A 159 8.47 -5.75 4.45
N GLU A 160 8.46 -6.98 3.93
CA GLU A 160 9.59 -7.92 4.03
C GLU A 160 10.81 -7.51 3.20
N VAL A 161 10.62 -6.90 2.03
CA VAL A 161 11.75 -6.31 1.27
C VAL A 161 12.42 -5.19 2.08
N LEU A 162 11.64 -4.38 2.80
CA LEU A 162 12.21 -3.36 3.70
C LEU A 162 12.99 -4.00 4.86
N ASN A 163 12.50 -5.12 5.39
CA ASN A 163 13.20 -5.90 6.41
C ASN A 163 14.56 -6.40 5.90
N SER A 164 14.60 -6.92 4.67
CA SER A 164 15.83 -7.41 4.07
C SER A 164 16.85 -6.29 3.96
N VAL A 165 16.49 -5.09 3.48
CA VAL A 165 17.41 -3.94 3.39
C VAL A 165 17.68 -3.22 4.73
N GLY A 166 17.25 -3.79 5.85
CA GLY A 166 17.57 -3.26 7.18
C GLY A 166 16.74 -2.06 7.62
N LEU A 167 15.60 -1.80 6.97
CA LEU A 167 14.71 -0.69 7.31
C LEU A 167 13.52 -1.19 8.13
N PRO A 168 13.40 -0.77 9.41
CA PRO A 168 12.18 -1.00 10.19
C PRO A 168 10.99 -0.35 9.49
N ALA A 169 9.96 -1.14 9.20
CA ALA A 169 8.79 -0.69 8.48
C ALA A 169 7.51 -1.33 8.98
N ALA A 170 6.42 -0.59 8.86
CA ALA A 170 5.09 -1.03 9.24
C ALA A 170 4.03 -0.48 8.30
N ALA A 171 3.03 -1.28 7.98
CA ALA A 171 1.83 -0.85 7.27
C ALA A 171 0.71 -0.59 8.28
N LEU A 172 -0.07 0.45 8.01
CA LEU A 172 -1.13 0.92 8.88
C LEU A 172 -2.42 1.17 8.12
N ARG A 173 -3.52 0.98 8.84
CA ARG A 173 -4.86 1.28 8.40
C ARG A 173 -5.58 2.07 9.47
N ASP A 174 -6.04 3.27 9.11
CA ASP A 174 -6.68 4.22 10.03
C ASP A 174 -5.85 4.44 11.29
N GLY A 175 -4.53 4.51 11.10
CA GLY A 175 -3.54 4.66 12.16
C GLY A 175 -3.29 3.42 12.99
N ARG A 176 -3.96 2.30 12.76
CA ARG A 176 -3.71 1.02 13.45
C ARG A 176 -2.72 0.17 12.69
N LEU A 177 -1.89 -0.58 13.42
CA LEU A 177 -0.94 -1.48 12.83
C LEU A 177 -1.66 -2.65 12.13
N THR A 178 -1.33 -2.89 10.86
CA THR A 178 -1.83 -4.07 10.12
C THR A 178 -0.73 -5.09 9.86
N LEU A 179 0.47 -4.60 9.54
CA LEU A 179 1.68 -5.39 9.36
C LEU A 179 2.88 -4.62 9.89
N ALA A 180 3.85 -5.33 10.45
CA ALA A 180 5.16 -4.82 10.82
C ALA A 180 6.21 -5.85 10.42
N ASN A 181 7.40 -5.39 10.07
CA ASN A 181 8.54 -6.30 9.98
C ASN A 181 9.22 -6.49 11.34
N SER A 182 10.03 -7.55 11.44
CA SER A 182 10.75 -7.90 12.67
C SER A 182 11.64 -6.77 13.23
N LEU A 183 12.16 -5.90 12.35
CA LEU A 183 12.95 -4.75 12.77
C LEU A 183 12.10 -3.67 13.43
N PHE A 184 10.88 -3.43 12.92
CA PHE A 184 9.94 -2.49 13.51
C PHE A 184 9.42 -2.98 14.86
N GLU A 185 9.14 -4.28 14.97
CA GLU A 185 8.69 -4.89 16.22
C GLU A 185 9.70 -4.70 17.36
N LYS A 186 11.01 -4.72 17.07
CA LYS A 186 12.07 -4.44 18.06
C LYS A 186 12.06 -3.01 18.59
N LEU A 187 11.45 -2.07 17.87
CA LEU A 187 11.30 -0.68 18.30
C LEU A 187 10.08 -0.49 19.21
N MET A 188 9.29 -1.56 19.43
CA MET A 188 8.14 -1.54 20.32
C MET A 188 8.46 -2.22 21.65
N PRO A 189 8.05 -1.66 22.81
CA PRO A 189 7.31 -0.40 22.99
C PRO A 189 8.21 0.85 23.11
N GLY A 190 9.54 0.72 22.97
CA GLY A 190 10.52 1.75 23.35
C GLY A 190 10.45 3.04 22.52
N VAL A 191 10.11 2.97 21.24
CA VAL A 191 9.98 4.13 20.34
C VAL A 191 8.53 4.32 19.91
N ALA A 192 7.89 3.23 19.51
CA ALA A 192 6.51 3.20 19.06
C ALA A 192 5.71 2.20 19.89
N GLN A 193 4.41 2.41 20.00
CA GLN A 193 3.52 1.50 20.71
C GLN A 193 2.19 1.35 19.98
N ASP A 194 1.78 0.10 19.77
CA ASP A 194 0.49 -0.23 19.19
C ASP A 194 -0.59 -0.15 20.28
N ARG A 195 -1.56 0.74 20.09
CA ARG A 195 -2.69 0.94 20.99
C ARG A 195 -3.97 0.61 20.22
N ARG A 196 -5.05 0.31 20.96
CA ARG A 196 -6.37 -0.02 20.40
C ARG A 196 -6.90 1.02 19.39
N SER A 197 -6.56 2.30 19.57
CA SER A 197 -7.01 3.37 18.68
C SER A 197 -6.09 3.57 17.49
N ARG A 198 -4.79 3.74 17.73
CA ARG A 198 -3.75 3.99 16.73
C ARG A 198 -2.37 3.61 17.28
N LEU A 199 -1.39 3.43 16.40
CA LEU A 199 0.02 3.48 16.74
C LEU A 199 0.34 4.86 17.31
N THR A 200 1.06 4.89 18.43
CA THR A 200 1.52 6.11 19.11
C THR A 200 3.04 6.10 19.24
N PHE A 201 3.66 7.29 19.27
CA PHE A 201 5.10 7.43 19.54
C PHE A 201 5.34 7.88 20.98
N GLN A 202 6.39 7.35 21.62
CA GLN A 202 6.72 7.73 23.01
C GLN A 202 7.06 9.21 23.14
N GLN A 203 7.73 9.78 22.13
CA GLN A 203 8.04 11.19 22.12
C GLN A 203 6.82 12.02 21.67
N ALA A 204 6.34 12.91 22.54
CA ALA A 204 5.14 13.71 22.31
C ALA A 204 5.21 14.61 21.05
N SER A 205 6.39 15.11 20.68
CA SER A 205 6.58 15.90 19.47
C SER A 205 6.38 15.09 18.18
N ALA A 206 6.87 13.85 18.16
CA ALA A 206 6.68 12.91 17.07
C ALA A 206 5.22 12.46 16.98
N ASP A 207 4.59 12.14 18.12
CA ASP A 207 3.21 11.71 18.17
C ASP A 207 2.22 12.80 17.70
N LYS A 208 2.48 14.07 18.04
CA LYS A 208 1.72 15.22 17.51
C LYS A 208 1.82 15.34 15.98
N ARG A 209 3.02 15.18 15.42
CA ARG A 209 3.22 15.22 13.95
C ARG A 209 2.51 14.05 13.27
N TRP A 210 2.57 12.87 13.88
CA TRP A 210 1.85 11.69 13.41
C TRP A 210 0.33 11.88 13.43
N ALA A 211 -0.23 12.41 14.52
CA ALA A 211 -1.65 12.72 14.62
C ALA A 211 -2.10 13.68 13.50
N SER A 212 -1.33 14.74 13.25
CA SER A 212 -1.61 15.68 12.15
C SER A 212 -1.56 15.03 10.76
N ILE A 213 -0.74 13.99 10.55
CA ILE A 213 -0.76 13.21 9.31
C ILE A 213 -2.01 12.34 9.22
N LEU A 214 -2.44 11.73 10.33
CA LEU A 214 -3.66 10.90 10.38
C LEU A 214 -4.94 11.68 10.11
N ASP A 215 -4.97 12.97 10.47
CA ASP A 215 -6.08 13.89 10.17
C ASP A 215 -6.25 14.16 8.67
N LYS A 216 -5.21 13.90 7.86
CA LYS A 216 -5.30 14.00 6.40
C LYS A 216 -6.10 12.82 5.84
N PRO A 217 -6.83 13.00 4.72
CA PRO A 217 -7.46 11.90 4.01
C PRO A 217 -6.42 10.83 3.62
N ALA A 218 -6.79 9.55 3.65
CA ALA A 218 -5.92 8.40 3.37
C ALA A 218 -5.03 8.57 2.11
N THR A 219 -5.59 9.12 1.02
CA THR A 219 -4.88 9.40 -0.24
C THR A 219 -3.69 10.38 -0.09
N PHE A 220 -3.68 11.19 0.96
CA PHE A 220 -2.73 12.27 1.22
C PHE A 220 -1.98 12.08 2.54
N ARG A 221 -2.04 10.89 3.15
CA ARG A 221 -1.27 10.55 4.36
C ARG A 221 0.20 10.37 3.99
N ASN A 222 0.87 11.49 3.77
CA ASN A 222 2.30 11.58 3.54
C ASN A 222 2.93 12.57 4.53
N GLY A 223 4.21 12.37 4.78
CA GLY A 223 4.99 13.28 5.62
C GLY A 223 6.30 12.67 6.05
N THR A 224 7.17 13.51 6.60
CA THR A 224 8.40 13.06 7.26
C THR A 224 8.54 13.81 8.57
N PHE A 225 8.93 13.12 9.63
CA PHE A 225 9.19 13.75 10.92
C PHE A 225 10.30 13.05 11.69
N PRO A 226 11.07 13.80 12.49
CA PRO A 226 12.11 13.21 13.32
C PRO A 226 11.55 12.71 14.65
N ILE A 227 12.17 11.67 15.18
CA ILE A 227 12.20 11.26 16.58
C ILE A 227 13.62 11.54 17.08
N ALA A 228 13.73 12.34 18.13
CA ALA A 228 15.02 12.73 18.68
C ALA A 228 15.72 11.51 19.31
N SER A 229 17.06 11.56 19.33
CA SER A 229 17.86 10.53 20.00
C SER A 229 17.58 10.49 21.50
N THR A 230 17.57 9.30 22.07
CA THR A 230 17.60 9.01 23.50
C THR A 230 18.89 8.25 23.83
N GLU A 231 19.17 7.97 25.11
CA GLU A 231 20.34 7.17 25.49
C GLU A 231 20.29 5.74 24.89
N GLU A 232 19.08 5.23 24.65
CA GLU A 232 18.84 3.86 24.18
C GLU A 232 18.61 3.79 22.66
N CYS A 233 18.37 4.92 21.99
CA CYS A 233 18.00 4.93 20.58
C CYS A 233 18.57 6.14 19.83
N PRO A 234 19.23 5.95 18.67
CA PRO A 234 19.71 7.06 17.86
C PRO A 234 18.55 7.92 17.32
N MET A 235 18.88 9.06 16.72
CA MET A 235 17.89 9.84 15.98
C MET A 235 17.29 8.97 14.86
N ILE A 236 15.96 9.02 14.75
CA ILE A 236 15.20 8.31 13.72
C ILE A 236 14.41 9.33 12.91
N ILE A 237 14.48 9.22 11.59
CA ILE A 237 13.61 9.92 10.65
C ILE A 237 12.51 8.95 10.25
N VAL A 238 11.26 9.33 10.52
CA VAL A 238 10.08 8.56 10.11
C VAL A 238 9.55 9.12 8.81
N HIS A 239 9.50 8.28 7.78
CA HIS A 239 8.84 8.58 6.52
C HIS A 239 7.47 7.91 6.49
N VAL A 240 6.44 8.67 6.14
CA VAL A 240 5.07 8.18 5.93
C VAL A 240 4.74 8.29 4.45
N LEU A 241 4.41 7.15 3.85
CA LEU A 241 4.05 7.01 2.45
C LEU A 241 2.63 6.47 2.32
N PRO A 242 1.77 7.04 1.46
CA PRO A 242 0.46 6.46 1.21
C PRO A 242 0.63 5.18 0.39
N VAL A 243 -0.11 4.13 0.75
CA VAL A 243 -0.11 2.88 -0.03
C VAL A 243 -0.82 3.13 -1.37
N ALA A 244 -0.26 2.62 -2.46
CA ALA A 244 -0.83 2.81 -3.79
C ALA A 244 -2.29 2.32 -3.84
N GLY A 245 -3.21 3.18 -4.27
CA GLY A 245 -4.64 2.90 -4.27
C GLY A 245 -5.36 3.21 -2.94
N ALA A 246 -4.67 3.70 -1.91
CA ALA A 246 -5.30 4.19 -0.68
C ALA A 246 -6.45 5.16 -1.01
N GLY A 247 -7.63 4.91 -0.46
CA GLY A 247 -8.86 5.68 -0.70
C GLY A 247 -9.55 5.46 -2.07
N ARG A 248 -9.03 4.57 -2.93
CA ARG A 248 -9.68 4.12 -4.18
C ARG A 248 -9.86 2.60 -4.25
N ASP A 249 -9.15 1.84 -3.42
CA ASP A 249 -9.28 0.40 -3.37
C ASP A 249 -10.61 0.00 -2.71
N ILE A 250 -11.24 -1.04 -3.26
CA ILE A 250 -12.46 -1.64 -2.75
C ILE A 250 -12.16 -2.47 -1.50
N PHE A 251 -10.91 -2.97 -1.38
CA PHE A 251 -10.42 -3.74 -0.24
C PHE A 251 -9.09 -3.17 0.30
N PRO A 252 -9.10 -1.99 0.94
CA PRO A 252 -7.89 -1.39 1.46
C PRO A 252 -7.33 -2.23 2.62
N VAL A 253 -6.17 -2.86 2.39
CA VAL A 253 -5.45 -3.62 3.43
C VAL A 253 -4.69 -2.67 4.36
N ALA A 254 -4.15 -1.59 3.81
CA ALA A 254 -3.49 -0.50 4.51
C ALA A 254 -3.71 0.80 3.72
N ASP A 255 -3.62 1.94 4.41
CA ASP A 255 -3.62 3.25 3.79
C ASP A 255 -2.25 3.94 3.85
N SER A 256 -1.41 3.55 4.80
CA SER A 256 -0.11 4.19 5.04
C SER A 256 0.98 3.13 5.28
N LEU A 257 2.19 3.41 4.82
CA LEU A 257 3.42 2.68 5.10
C LEU A 257 4.36 3.64 5.83
N ILE A 258 4.84 3.25 7.01
CA ILE A 258 5.85 3.99 7.76
C ILE A 258 7.19 3.27 7.66
N ILE A 259 8.25 4.05 7.44
CA ILE A 259 9.62 3.57 7.31
C ILE A 259 10.50 4.39 8.25
N PHE A 260 11.34 3.71 9.02
CA PHE A 260 12.23 4.31 10.00
C PHE A 260 13.64 4.29 9.44
N ALA A 261 14.21 5.48 9.23
CA ALA A 261 15.60 5.64 8.83
C ALA A 261 16.39 6.19 10.01
N SER A 262 17.40 5.46 10.49
CA SER A 262 18.32 5.96 11.51
C SER A 262 19.65 6.38 10.89
N SER A 263 20.31 7.38 11.49
CA SER A 263 21.67 7.77 11.12
C SER A 263 22.67 6.62 11.23
N GLU A 264 22.47 5.69 12.18
CA GLU A 264 23.37 4.55 12.38
C GLU A 264 23.17 3.44 11.34
N THR A 265 21.92 3.23 10.90
CA THR A 265 21.59 2.24 9.85
C THR A 265 22.12 2.68 8.48
N SER A 266 22.28 3.98 8.27
CA SER A 266 22.80 4.55 7.02
C SER A 266 24.34 4.50 6.90
N GLN A 267 25.06 4.14 7.97
CA GLN A 267 26.51 4.34 8.04
C GLN A 267 27.36 3.07 7.99
N LYS A 268 26.80 1.87 8.16
CA LYS A 268 27.58 0.63 8.05
C LYS A 268 27.44 0.03 6.65
N ILE A 269 28.49 0.17 5.84
CA ILE A 269 28.57 -0.48 4.54
C ILE A 269 28.95 -1.94 4.77
N ALA A 270 28.27 -2.85 4.08
CA ALA A 270 28.57 -4.28 4.13
C ALA A 270 30.06 -4.52 3.79
N PRO A 271 30.80 -5.31 4.59
CA PRO A 271 32.21 -5.61 4.35
C PRO A 271 32.48 -6.11 2.93
N GLU A 272 31.56 -6.91 2.37
CA GLU A 272 31.64 -7.52 1.05
C GLU A 272 31.69 -6.46 -0.06
N ILE A 273 30.96 -5.36 0.12
CA ILE A 273 30.90 -4.25 -0.82
C ILE A 273 32.19 -3.42 -0.76
N LEU A 274 32.70 -3.17 0.46
CA LEU A 274 33.97 -2.47 0.63
C LEU A 274 35.14 -3.30 0.10
N LEU A 275 35.08 -4.63 0.23
CA LEU A 275 36.00 -5.56 -0.41
C LEU A 275 35.89 -5.45 -1.93
N SER A 276 34.69 -5.58 -2.50
CA SER A 276 34.50 -5.63 -3.95
C SER A 276 34.78 -4.30 -4.66
N LEU A 277 34.48 -3.15 -4.04
CA LEU A 277 34.58 -1.84 -4.68
C LEU A 277 35.96 -1.19 -4.50
N PHE A 278 36.65 -1.49 -3.40
CA PHE A 278 37.88 -0.78 -3.02
C PHE A 278 39.02 -1.72 -2.57
N ASP A 279 38.84 -3.04 -2.67
CA ASP A 279 39.83 -4.06 -2.25
C ASP A 279 40.34 -3.83 -0.81
N PHE A 280 39.44 -3.44 0.09
CA PHE A 280 39.80 -3.21 1.49
C PHE A 280 40.12 -4.51 2.21
N THR A 281 41.18 -4.51 3.02
CA THR A 281 41.47 -5.59 3.96
C THR A 281 40.47 -5.58 5.13
N PRO A 282 40.28 -6.69 5.86
CA PRO A 282 39.42 -6.72 7.05
C PRO A 282 39.78 -5.65 8.09
N ALA A 283 41.07 -5.32 8.20
CA ALA A 283 41.55 -4.27 9.08
C ALA A 283 41.11 -2.87 8.60
N GLU A 284 41.15 -2.60 7.30
CA GLU A 284 40.71 -1.33 6.72
C GLU A 284 39.18 -1.16 6.80
N ILE A 285 38.41 -2.22 6.53
CA ILE A 285 36.94 -2.22 6.68
C ILE A 285 36.54 -1.82 8.09
N SER A 286 37.19 -2.40 9.10
CA SER A 286 36.90 -2.12 10.50
C SER A 286 37.21 -0.66 10.86
N ILE A 287 38.29 -0.05 10.37
CA ILE A 287 38.57 1.38 10.58
C ILE A 287 37.52 2.24 9.87
N THR A 288 37.26 1.94 8.60
CA THR A 288 36.32 2.70 7.78
C THR A 288 34.92 2.71 8.39
N ASN A 289 34.41 1.56 8.84
CA ASN A 289 33.11 1.49 9.49
C ASN A 289 33.08 2.26 10.83
N SER A 290 34.17 2.26 11.61
CA SER A 290 34.25 3.09 12.82
C SER A 290 34.27 4.59 12.52
N ILE A 291 34.95 5.01 11.46
CA ILE A 291 34.95 6.39 10.98
C ILE A 291 33.56 6.80 10.49
N LEU A 292 32.87 5.93 9.75
CA LEU A 292 31.51 6.18 9.27
C LEU A 292 30.51 6.30 10.41
N SER A 293 30.68 5.54 11.50
CA SER A 293 29.89 5.69 12.73
C SER A 293 30.28 6.91 13.58
N GLY A 294 31.18 7.78 13.10
CA GLY A 294 31.57 9.02 13.78
C GLY A 294 32.62 8.88 14.87
N ALA A 295 33.30 7.73 15.00
CA ALA A 295 34.35 7.55 16.00
C ALA A 295 35.60 8.38 15.68
N SER A 296 36.23 8.93 16.72
CA SER A 296 37.53 9.59 16.64
C SER A 296 38.67 8.59 16.42
N LEU A 297 39.82 9.07 15.91
CA LEU A 297 40.98 8.19 15.68
C LEU A 297 41.53 7.62 16.99
N GLU A 298 41.42 8.39 18.07
CA GLU A 298 41.79 8.01 19.43
C GLU A 298 40.91 6.86 19.96
N GLU A 299 39.60 6.93 19.73
CA GLU A 299 38.66 5.87 20.10
C GLU A 299 38.91 4.59 19.31
N ILE A 300 39.18 4.72 18.00
CA ILE A 300 39.51 3.58 17.13
C ILE A 300 40.81 2.91 17.59
N ALA A 301 41.85 3.70 17.90
CA ALA A 301 43.13 3.21 18.41
C ALA A 301 42.92 2.44 19.73
N ARG A 302 42.14 3.02 20.65
CA ARG A 302 41.81 2.41 21.95
C ARG A 302 41.03 1.11 21.79
N ALA A 303 39.98 1.10 20.97
CA ALA A 303 39.13 -0.07 20.73
C ALA A 303 39.91 -1.24 20.13
N ARG A 304 40.90 -0.93 19.26
CA ARG A 304 41.73 -1.93 18.58
C ARG A 304 43.03 -2.25 19.31
N ARG A 305 43.30 -1.60 20.44
CA ARG A 305 44.54 -1.73 21.24
C ARG A 305 45.81 -1.50 20.40
N VAL A 306 45.79 -0.51 19.51
CA VAL A 306 46.94 -0.09 18.69
C VAL A 306 47.27 1.37 18.93
N SER A 307 48.46 1.82 18.52
CA SER A 307 48.81 3.25 18.60
C SER A 307 47.98 4.07 17.61
N ILE A 308 47.75 5.35 17.93
CA ILE A 308 47.10 6.30 17.01
C ILE A 308 47.87 6.42 15.69
N ASP A 309 49.20 6.33 15.73
CA ASP A 309 50.03 6.39 14.52
C ASP A 309 49.81 5.18 13.61
N THR A 310 49.55 4.00 14.18
CA THR A 310 49.17 2.81 13.40
C THR A 310 47.83 3.05 12.68
N VAL A 311 46.85 3.66 13.36
CA VAL A 311 45.56 4.02 12.75
C VAL A 311 45.76 5.05 11.63
N ARG A 312 46.62 6.06 11.82
CA ARG A 312 46.95 7.06 10.79
C ARG A 312 47.60 6.44 9.55
N VAL A 313 48.50 5.47 9.73
CA VAL A 313 49.12 4.74 8.61
C VAL A 313 48.07 3.94 7.83
N GLN A 314 47.19 3.20 8.52
CA GLN A 314 46.10 2.46 7.87
C GLN A 314 45.12 3.41 7.16
N LEU A 315 44.82 4.58 7.75
CA LEU A 315 43.98 5.59 7.13
C LEU A 315 44.60 6.17 5.84
N LYS A 316 45.92 6.33 5.80
CA LYS A 316 46.63 6.76 4.59
C LYS A 316 46.53 5.72 3.47
N ALA A 317 46.57 4.43 3.80
CA ALA A 317 46.33 3.34 2.86
C ALA A 317 44.88 3.37 2.34
N ILE A 318 43.90 3.58 3.21
CA ILE A 318 42.49 3.75 2.84
C ILE A 318 42.32 4.91 1.86
N PHE A 319 42.89 6.07 2.17
CA PHE A 319 42.86 7.25 1.31
C PHE A 319 43.48 7.01 -0.08
N ALA A 320 44.56 6.23 -0.15
CA ALA A 320 45.16 5.85 -1.43
C ALA A 320 44.22 4.95 -2.26
N LYS A 321 43.53 4.00 -1.61
CA LYS A 321 42.59 3.09 -2.28
C LYS A 321 41.29 3.77 -2.74
N THR A 322 40.84 4.80 -2.02
CA THR A 322 39.61 5.53 -2.33
C THR A 322 39.82 6.80 -3.15
N GLY A 323 41.07 7.19 -3.40
CA GLY A 323 41.39 8.45 -4.10
C GLY A 323 40.95 9.70 -3.33
N THR A 324 40.85 9.63 -2.00
CA THR A 324 40.43 10.75 -1.15
C THR A 324 41.60 11.27 -0.34
N HIS A 325 41.60 12.55 0.03
CA HIS A 325 42.71 13.17 0.78
C HIS A 325 42.33 13.59 2.19
N ARG A 326 41.02 13.61 2.51
CA ARG A 326 40.50 14.00 3.82
C ARG A 326 39.44 13.04 4.31
N GLN A 327 39.33 12.90 5.64
CA GLN A 327 38.31 12.07 6.28
C GLN A 327 36.89 12.48 5.86
N THR A 328 36.62 13.78 5.71
CA THR A 328 35.33 14.29 5.23
C THR A 328 35.02 13.93 3.77
N GLU A 329 36.03 13.80 2.91
CA GLU A 329 35.87 13.34 1.53
C GLU A 329 35.57 11.83 1.49
N LEU A 330 36.28 11.06 2.31
CA LEU A 330 36.03 9.62 2.49
C LEU A 330 34.59 9.37 2.98
N VAL A 331 34.13 10.09 4.01
CA VAL A 331 32.76 9.97 4.53
C VAL A 331 31.72 10.34 3.47
N LYS A 332 31.97 11.36 2.63
CA LYS A 332 31.06 11.73 1.53
C LYS A 332 30.99 10.66 0.44
N LEU A 333 32.14 10.16 -0.01
CA LEU A 333 32.22 9.11 -1.04
C LEU A 333 31.48 7.86 -0.57
N LEU A 334 31.81 7.40 0.63
CA LEU A 334 31.23 6.21 1.23
C LEU A 334 29.76 6.40 1.61
N GLY A 335 29.34 7.60 2.03
CA GLY A 335 27.92 7.90 2.21
C GLY A 335 27.11 7.79 0.92
N GLY A 336 27.70 8.14 -0.23
CA GLY A 336 27.11 7.92 -1.55
C GLY A 336 27.00 6.42 -1.89
N VAL A 337 28.06 5.65 -1.62
CA VAL A 337 28.09 4.19 -1.83
C VAL A 337 27.09 3.47 -0.91
N ALA A 338 26.99 3.86 0.36
CA ALA A 338 26.04 3.31 1.33
C ALA A 338 24.58 3.50 0.88
N SER A 339 24.27 4.69 0.34
CA SER A 339 22.94 5.02 -0.19
C SER A 339 22.57 4.16 -1.40
N ALA A 340 23.52 3.79 -2.25
CA ALA A 340 23.31 2.92 -3.41
C ALA A 340 23.36 1.42 -3.07
N SER A 341 24.18 1.04 -2.09
CA SER A 341 24.44 -0.35 -1.71
C SER A 341 23.31 -0.99 -0.92
N ASN A 342 22.58 -0.21 -0.12
CA ASN A 342 21.37 -0.67 0.57
C ASN A 342 20.25 -1.11 -0.41
N ILE A 343 20.38 -0.81 -1.71
CA ILE A 343 19.43 -1.21 -2.76
C ILE A 343 19.84 -2.55 -3.43
N ILE A 344 21.13 -2.93 -3.38
CA ILE A 344 21.68 -3.99 -4.27
C ILE A 344 21.86 -5.34 -3.57
N ASP A 345 22.21 -5.40 -2.29
CA ASP A 345 22.95 -6.59 -1.78
C ASP A 345 22.27 -7.46 -0.70
N ARG A 346 20.94 -7.62 -0.73
CA ARG A 346 20.27 -8.62 0.14
C ARG A 346 19.23 -9.49 -0.56
N VAL A 347 19.58 -9.97 -1.76
CA VAL A 347 19.07 -11.26 -2.25
C VAL A 347 19.88 -12.36 -1.53
N PRO A 348 19.25 -13.37 -0.89
CA PRO A 348 19.99 -14.42 -0.22
C PRO A 348 20.84 -15.18 -1.24
N SER A 349 22.16 -15.14 -1.07
CA SER A 349 23.10 -15.99 -1.80
C SER A 349 23.13 -17.38 -1.17
N ASP A 350 22.02 -18.13 -1.26
CA ASP A 350 21.97 -19.52 -0.82
C ASP A 350 21.47 -20.43 -1.94
N GLU A 351 22.33 -20.65 -2.93
CA GLU A 351 22.22 -21.78 -3.87
C GLU A 351 23.54 -22.00 -4.66
N ARG A 352 24.69 -21.99 -3.97
CA ARG A 352 25.95 -22.49 -4.55
C ARG A 352 26.77 -23.27 -3.53
N ARG A 353 26.29 -24.46 -3.18
CA ARG A 353 27.12 -25.60 -2.74
C ARG A 353 26.27 -26.88 -2.71
N SER A 354 26.04 -27.45 -3.88
CA SER A 354 25.93 -28.90 -4.12
C SER A 354 25.62 -29.14 -5.59
N HIS A 355 26.68 -29.28 -6.40
CA HIS A 355 26.83 -30.30 -7.44
C HIS A 355 28.22 -30.18 -8.07
#